data_AF-A0A6A3F611-F1
#
_entry.id   AF-A0A6A3F611-F1
#
_cell.length_a   1.000
_cell.length_b   1.000
_cell.length_c   1.000
_cell.angle_alpha   90.00
_cell.angle_beta   90.00
_cell.angle_gamma   90.00
#
_symmetry.space_group_name_H-M   'P 1'
#
loop_
_entity.id
_entity.type
_entity.pdbx_description
1 polymer ?
#
loop_
_entity_poly.entity_id
_entity_poly.type
_entity_poly.pdbx_seq_one_letter_code
_entity_poly.pdbx_strand_id
1 'polypeptide(L)'
;MLTTTFRKAFCSPTADHGRVLPKQGVLIILFYGGVTTGSPEQGGGGTVIAQANVATGQATVKYMGGAYLESRKLTATAAANIGLLKGLKFCRQQGWSAVHVVGDNDMDIRNYATRRAPRGNKLQGTYWKTRRMADAVTVATWRSVQREHNTTARTLANMVRTTQQPMEWLDSMANKDGGRWGAIRNMATRDVAHWLTEWLATGNPQRATETV
;
A
#
# COMPACT_ATOMS: atom_id res chain seq x y z
N MET A 1 14.15 4.17 64.52
CA MET A 1 14.37 4.56 63.11
C MET A 1 13.65 3.50 62.26
N LEU A 2 12.36 3.59 61.85
CA LEU A 2 11.68 4.56 60.96
C LEU A 2 12.48 4.78 59.66
N THR A 3 12.01 4.52 58.43
CA THR A 3 10.63 4.34 57.90
C THR A 3 10.69 3.75 56.48
N THR A 4 9.69 2.94 56.13
CA THR A 4 9.30 2.52 54.76
C THR A 4 8.76 3.72 53.95
N THR A 5 9.08 3.85 52.66
CA THR A 5 8.44 4.86 51.79
C THR A 5 8.07 4.32 50.41
N PHE A 6 6.89 4.74 49.98
CA PHE A 6 6.02 4.31 48.89
C PHE A 6 6.42 4.72 47.46
N ARG A 7 5.79 4.00 46.51
CA ARG A 7 5.46 4.32 45.10
C ARG A 7 5.52 5.80 44.68
N LYS A 8 6.02 6.02 43.46
CA LYS A 8 5.36 6.92 42.49
C LYS A 8 5.52 6.37 41.06
N ALA A 9 4.41 5.85 40.53
CA ALA A 9 4.25 5.63 39.10
C ALA A 9 4.15 7.00 38.43
N PHE A 10 5.07 7.30 37.51
CA PHE A 10 4.90 8.41 36.59
C PHE A 10 4.00 7.95 35.44
N CYS A 11 2.70 8.19 35.58
CA CYS A 11 1.83 8.38 34.43
C CYS A 11 2.25 9.69 33.75
N SER A 12 2.96 9.60 32.64
CA SER A 12 3.07 10.73 31.72
C SER A 12 1.83 10.75 30.81
N PRO A 13 1.20 11.91 30.58
CA PRO A 13 0.01 12.02 29.76
C PRO A 13 0.30 11.60 28.33
N THR A 14 -0.55 10.74 27.77
CA THR A 14 -0.62 10.45 26.35
C THR A 14 -0.84 11.75 25.60
N ALA A 15 0.21 12.28 24.97
CA ALA A 15 0.08 13.29 23.94
C ALA A 15 -0.60 12.61 22.73
N ASP A 16 -1.92 12.72 22.71
CA ASP A 16 -2.76 12.45 21.55
C ASP A 16 -2.35 13.41 20.42
N HIS A 17 -1.37 13.01 19.63
CA HIS A 17 -1.13 13.62 18.34
C HIS A 17 -2.28 13.21 17.45
N GLY A 18 -3.29 14.08 17.42
CA GLY A 18 -4.58 13.90 16.77
C GLY A 18 -4.49 12.98 15.56
N ARG A 19 -4.90 11.72 15.78
CA ARG A 19 -5.23 10.82 14.69
C ARG A 19 -6.40 11.46 13.96
N VAL A 20 -6.13 12.03 12.80
CA VAL A 20 -7.18 12.30 11.82
C VAL A 20 -7.67 10.93 11.36
N LEU A 21 -8.65 10.40 12.08
CA LEU A 21 -9.45 9.30 11.59
C LEU A 21 -10.03 9.75 10.24
N PRO A 22 -10.01 8.90 9.20
CA PRO A 22 -10.72 9.24 7.98
C PRO A 22 -12.15 9.62 8.35
N LYS A 23 -12.63 10.75 7.81
CA LYS A 23 -14.04 11.16 7.93
C LYS A 23 -14.91 9.93 7.64
N GLN A 24 -15.92 9.68 8.47
CA GLN A 24 -16.84 8.56 8.27
C GLN A 24 -17.21 8.44 6.78
N GLY A 25 -16.93 7.29 6.17
CA GLY A 25 -17.19 7.05 4.75
C GLY A 25 -16.04 7.33 3.77
N VAL A 26 -14.81 7.67 4.20
CA VAL A 26 -13.64 7.75 3.31
C VAL A 26 -12.73 6.52 3.47
N LEU A 27 -12.47 5.82 2.37
CA LEU A 27 -11.53 4.69 2.28
C LEU A 27 -10.20 5.16 1.70
N ILE A 28 -9.10 4.73 2.31
CA ILE A 28 -7.76 4.87 1.75
C ILE A 28 -7.40 3.54 1.08
N ILE A 29 -7.19 3.54 -0.24
CA ILE A 29 -6.93 2.33 -1.02
C ILE A 29 -5.52 2.40 -1.57
N LEU A 30 -4.70 1.37 -1.33
CA LEU A 30 -3.32 1.28 -1.78
C LEU A 30 -3.16 0.08 -2.71
N PHE A 31 -2.91 0.32 -3.99
CA PHE A 31 -2.53 -0.70 -4.96
C PHE A 31 -1.02 -0.81 -5.06
N TYR A 32 -0.50 -2.03 -5.19
CA TYR A 32 0.92 -2.27 -5.44
C TYR A 32 1.13 -3.36 -6.48
N GLY A 33 2.25 -3.31 -7.18
CA GLY A 33 2.61 -4.30 -8.20
C GLY A 33 4.11 -4.33 -8.47
N GLY A 34 4.57 -5.42 -9.09
CA GLY A 34 5.99 -5.62 -9.38
C GLY A 34 6.26 -6.27 -10.72
N VAL A 35 7.39 -5.90 -11.31
CA VAL A 35 7.91 -6.46 -12.57
C VAL A 35 9.42 -6.66 -12.47
N THR A 36 9.92 -7.67 -13.18
CA THR A 36 11.35 -7.89 -13.41
C THR A 36 11.58 -8.31 -14.84
N THR A 37 12.77 -8.07 -15.39
CA THR A 37 13.27 -8.77 -16.58
C THR A 37 14.11 -9.97 -16.16
N GLY A 38 14.25 -10.95 -17.06
CA GLY A 38 15.34 -11.92 -16.95
C GLY A 38 16.72 -11.25 -17.07
N SER A 39 17.77 -12.00 -16.75
CA SER A 39 19.16 -11.54 -16.54
C SER A 39 19.69 -10.47 -17.54
N PRO A 40 20.32 -9.36 -17.08
CA PRO A 40 20.44 -8.95 -15.68
C PRO A 40 19.08 -8.52 -15.11
N GLU A 41 18.79 -8.94 -13.87
CA GLU A 41 17.49 -8.78 -13.21
C GLU A 41 17.28 -7.31 -12.75
N GLN A 42 16.82 -6.49 -13.70
CA GLN A 42 16.25 -5.17 -13.44
C GLN A 42 14.77 -5.32 -13.14
N GLY A 43 14.23 -4.46 -12.29
CA GLY A 43 12.82 -4.50 -11.95
C GLY A 43 12.28 -3.18 -11.49
N GLY A 44 10.98 -3.19 -11.27
CA GLY A 44 10.26 -2.04 -10.77
C GLY A 44 9.18 -2.47 -9.79
N GLY A 45 9.00 -1.69 -8.73
CA GLY A 45 7.84 -1.73 -7.86
C GLY A 45 6.96 -0.52 -8.13
N GLY A 46 5.66 -0.71 -8.33
CA GLY A 46 4.71 0.37 -8.55
C GLY A 46 3.69 0.48 -7.42
N THR A 47 3.18 1.69 -7.24
CA THR A 47 2.28 2.07 -6.15
C THR A 47 1.24 3.06 -6.65
N VAL A 48 -0.02 2.87 -6.26
CA VAL A 48 -1.09 3.87 -6.43
C VAL A 48 -1.82 3.99 -5.10
N ILE A 49 -2.13 5.21 -4.67
CA ILE A 49 -2.98 5.45 -3.51
C ILE A 49 -4.14 6.35 -3.94
N ALA A 50 -5.35 5.94 -3.59
CA ALA A 50 -6.57 6.69 -3.83
C ALA A 50 -7.38 6.87 -2.54
N GLN A 51 -8.16 7.95 -2.50
CA GLN A 51 -9.19 8.19 -1.52
C GLN A 51 -10.55 8.01 -2.19
N ALA A 52 -11.36 7.11 -1.67
CA ALA A 52 -12.73 6.88 -2.14
C ALA A 52 -13.73 7.30 -1.08
N ASN A 53 -14.75 8.05 -1.48
CA ASN A 53 -15.90 8.36 -0.64
C ASN A 53 -17.00 7.33 -0.93
N VAL A 54 -17.32 6.52 0.08
CA VAL A 54 -18.32 5.44 0.00
C VAL A 54 -19.72 6.00 -0.22
N ALA A 55 -20.04 7.16 0.36
CA ALA A 55 -21.38 7.75 0.26
C ALA A 55 -21.66 8.31 -1.14
N THR A 56 -20.64 8.87 -1.80
CA THR A 56 -20.79 9.45 -3.15
C THR A 56 -20.33 8.52 -4.27
N GLY A 57 -19.65 7.42 -3.96
CA GLY A 57 -19.01 6.54 -4.93
C GLY A 57 -17.83 7.18 -5.67
N GLN A 58 -17.42 8.39 -5.29
CA GLN A 58 -16.35 9.12 -5.97
C GLN A 58 -14.99 8.72 -5.42
N ALA A 59 -14.01 8.55 -6.31
CA ALA A 59 -12.64 8.29 -5.94
C ALA A 59 -11.68 9.30 -6.57
N THR A 60 -10.63 9.65 -5.81
CA THR A 60 -9.58 10.57 -6.24
C THR A 60 -8.23 9.93 -5.99
N VAL A 61 -7.39 9.90 -7.02
CA VAL A 61 -6.01 9.40 -6.91
C VAL A 61 -5.18 10.45 -6.18
N LYS A 62 -4.53 10.06 -5.09
CA LYS A 62 -3.72 10.97 -4.26
C LYS A 62 -2.23 10.86 -4.50
N TYR A 63 -1.79 9.67 -4.87
CA TYR A 63 -0.38 9.39 -5.09
C TYR A 63 -0.20 8.29 -6.12
N MET A 64 0.80 8.44 -6.98
CA MET A 64 1.29 7.39 -7.85
C MET A 64 2.80 7.42 -7.85
N GLY A 65 3.42 6.25 -7.88
CA GLY A 65 4.87 6.20 -7.94
C GLY A 65 5.42 4.85 -8.35
N GLY A 66 6.70 4.86 -8.67
CA GLY A 66 7.47 3.65 -8.92
C GLY A 66 8.88 3.75 -8.36
N ALA A 67 9.44 2.60 -8.01
CA ALA A 67 10.82 2.44 -7.59
C ALA A 67 11.55 1.55 -8.59
N TYR A 68 12.61 2.09 -9.21
CA TYR A 68 13.56 1.29 -9.97
C TYR A 68 14.42 0.44 -9.02
N LEU A 69 14.68 -0.79 -9.42
CA LEU A 69 15.44 -1.76 -8.64
C LEU A 69 16.37 -2.54 -9.54
N GLU A 70 17.59 -2.77 -9.06
CA GLU A 70 18.59 -3.56 -9.76
C GLU A 70 19.27 -4.50 -8.78
N SER A 71 19.16 -5.81 -9.02
CA SER A 71 19.86 -6.81 -8.22
C SER A 71 19.85 -8.15 -8.95
N ARG A 72 20.98 -8.89 -8.93
CA ARG A 72 21.10 -10.23 -9.54
C ARG A 72 20.16 -11.31 -8.97
N LYS A 73 19.38 -11.00 -7.94
CA LYS A 73 18.44 -11.92 -7.26
C LYS A 73 17.06 -11.28 -7.08
N LEU A 74 16.75 -10.26 -7.87
CA LEU A 74 15.50 -9.52 -7.79
C LEU A 74 14.36 -10.36 -8.38
N THR A 75 13.35 -10.62 -7.56
CA THR A 75 12.11 -11.25 -8.00
C THR A 75 11.01 -10.21 -8.17
N ALA A 76 10.03 -10.49 -9.04
CA ALA A 76 8.85 -9.63 -9.20
C ALA A 76 8.11 -9.41 -7.86
N THR A 77 8.06 -10.44 -7.00
CA THR A 77 7.48 -10.31 -5.65
C THR A 77 8.29 -9.39 -4.75
N ALA A 78 9.64 -9.47 -4.78
CA ALA A 78 10.48 -8.54 -4.04
C ALA A 78 10.27 -7.09 -4.52
N ALA A 79 10.18 -6.89 -5.83
CA ALA A 79 9.92 -5.58 -6.43
C ALA A 79 8.54 -5.03 -6.03
N ALA A 80 7.49 -5.87 -6.08
CA ALA A 80 6.14 -5.52 -5.63
C ALA A 80 6.14 -5.09 -4.15
N ASN A 81 6.84 -5.84 -3.30
CA ASN A 81 6.96 -5.55 -1.87
C ASN A 81 7.65 -4.21 -1.59
N ILE A 82 8.58 -3.78 -2.44
CA ILE A 82 9.16 -2.42 -2.34
C ILE A 82 8.11 -1.36 -2.71
N GLY A 83 7.31 -1.58 -3.76
CA GLY A 83 6.17 -0.71 -4.09
C GLY A 83 5.17 -0.60 -2.94
N LEU A 84 4.82 -1.72 -2.30
CA LEU A 84 3.97 -1.74 -1.11
C LEU A 84 4.59 -0.95 0.05
N LEU A 85 5.86 -1.19 0.38
CA LEU A 85 6.57 -0.46 1.44
C LEU A 85 6.59 1.04 1.18
N LYS A 86 6.81 1.45 -0.07
CA LYS A 86 6.81 2.85 -0.49
C LYS A 86 5.44 3.49 -0.26
N GLY A 87 4.36 2.83 -0.66
CA GLY A 87 3.00 3.31 -0.43
C GLY A 87 2.63 3.42 1.05
N LEU A 88 2.97 2.40 1.85
CA LEU A 88 2.68 2.43 3.29
C LEU A 88 3.47 3.52 4.03
N LYS A 89 4.72 3.78 3.62
CA LYS A 89 5.49 4.92 4.12
C LYS A 89 4.82 6.25 3.78
N PHE A 90 4.32 6.38 2.56
CA PHE A 90 3.58 7.57 2.14
C PHE A 90 2.31 7.76 2.98
N CYS A 91 1.49 6.72 3.15
CA CYS A 91 0.30 6.78 4.02
C CYS A 91 0.67 7.23 5.45
N ARG A 92 1.76 6.69 6.02
CA ARG A 92 2.23 7.10 7.34
C ARG A 92 2.64 8.58 7.39
N GLN A 93 3.34 9.07 6.36
CA GLN A 93 3.74 10.48 6.28
C GLN A 93 2.53 11.42 6.18
N GLN A 94 1.45 10.98 5.52
CA GLN A 94 0.20 11.73 5.42
C GLN A 94 -0.71 11.58 6.67
N GLY A 95 -0.29 10.80 7.68
CA GLY A 95 -1.12 10.49 8.85
C GLY A 95 -2.34 9.61 8.53
N TRP A 96 -2.37 8.97 7.37
CA TRP A 96 -3.47 8.11 6.97
C TRP A 96 -3.41 6.76 7.69
N SER A 97 -4.58 6.32 8.15
CA SER A 97 -4.78 5.05 8.84
C SER A 97 -5.95 4.27 8.21
N ALA A 98 -6.18 3.03 8.65
CA ALA A 98 -7.22 2.16 8.11
C ALA A 98 -7.09 1.93 6.59
N VAL A 99 -5.86 1.67 6.13
CA VAL A 99 -5.54 1.51 4.71
C VAL A 99 -6.04 0.15 4.19
N HIS A 100 -6.70 0.14 3.04
CA HIS A 100 -7.09 -1.07 2.31
C HIS A 100 -6.02 -1.38 1.26
N VAL A 101 -5.27 -2.46 1.45
CA VAL A 101 -4.20 -2.86 0.54
C VAL A 101 -4.72 -3.82 -0.52
N VAL A 102 -4.33 -3.57 -1.76
CA VAL A 102 -4.75 -4.29 -2.96
C VAL A 102 -3.52 -4.72 -3.76
N GLY A 103 -3.45 -6.00 -4.13
CA GLY A 103 -2.36 -6.55 -4.93
C GLY A 103 -2.83 -7.70 -5.82
N ASP A 104 -2.00 -8.10 -6.77
CA ASP A 104 -2.32 -9.14 -7.77
C ASP A 104 -1.59 -10.47 -7.52
N ASN A 105 -0.99 -10.63 -6.34
CA ASN A 105 -0.31 -11.85 -5.92
C ASN A 105 -0.99 -12.42 -4.66
N ASP A 106 -1.85 -13.42 -4.86
CA ASP A 106 -2.62 -14.08 -3.79
C ASP A 106 -1.76 -14.56 -2.64
N MET A 107 -0.58 -15.12 -2.94
CA MET A 107 0.31 -15.65 -1.93
C MET A 107 0.92 -14.54 -1.07
N ASP A 108 1.31 -13.41 -1.69
CA ASP A 108 1.83 -12.24 -0.98
C ASP A 108 0.74 -11.60 -0.09
N ILE A 109 -0.46 -11.39 -0.65
CA ILE A 109 -1.64 -10.92 0.08
C ILE A 109 -1.95 -11.83 1.28
N ARG A 110 -1.96 -13.15 1.08
CA ARG A 110 -2.21 -14.13 2.15
C ARG A 110 -1.14 -14.08 3.24
N ASN A 111 0.14 -13.96 2.87
CA ASN A 111 1.24 -13.85 3.83
C ASN A 111 1.09 -12.61 4.73
N TYR A 112 0.63 -11.49 4.18
CA TYR A 112 0.36 -10.29 4.97
C TYR A 112 -0.91 -10.41 5.83
N ALA A 113 -2.01 -10.91 5.25
CA ALA A 113 -3.27 -11.12 5.95
C ALA A 113 -3.11 -12.04 7.17
N THR A 114 -2.41 -13.17 6.98
CA THR A 114 -2.18 -14.17 8.03
C THR A 114 -0.97 -13.87 8.92
N ARG A 115 -0.24 -12.77 8.65
CA ARG A 115 1.00 -12.41 9.36
C ARG A 115 2.06 -13.51 9.32
N ARG A 116 2.08 -14.32 8.26
CA ARG A 116 3.07 -15.38 8.04
C ARG A 116 4.13 -14.90 7.05
N ALA A 117 5.37 -14.85 7.51
CA ALA A 117 6.49 -14.49 6.65
C ALA A 117 6.66 -15.51 5.51
N PRO A 118 7.06 -15.07 4.30
CA PRO A 118 7.39 -15.98 3.22
C PRO A 118 8.50 -16.96 3.63
N ARG A 119 8.41 -18.21 3.17
CA ARG A 119 9.42 -19.25 3.45
C ARG A 119 10.81 -18.88 2.94
N GLY A 120 10.89 -18.12 1.84
CA GLY A 120 12.15 -17.71 1.25
C GLY A 120 12.83 -16.59 2.05
N ASN A 121 14.01 -16.85 2.61
CA ASN A 121 14.81 -15.90 3.40
C ASN A 121 15.03 -14.54 2.70
N LYS A 122 15.13 -14.55 1.36
CA LYS A 122 15.34 -13.34 0.54
C LYS A 122 14.19 -12.31 0.68
N LEU A 123 12.97 -12.76 0.96
CA LEU A 123 11.80 -11.90 1.07
C LEU A 123 11.51 -11.47 2.51
N GLN A 124 12.01 -12.20 3.50
CA GLN A 124 11.69 -11.96 4.92
C GLN A 124 12.12 -10.57 5.40
N GLY A 125 13.29 -10.09 4.96
CA GLY A 125 13.77 -8.76 5.35
C GLY A 125 12.84 -7.63 4.90
N THR A 126 12.38 -7.67 3.64
CA THR A 126 11.42 -6.70 3.12
C THR A 126 10.04 -6.91 3.75
N TYR A 127 9.60 -8.16 3.88
CA TYR A 127 8.34 -8.52 4.53
C TYR A 127 8.22 -7.90 5.92
N TRP A 128 9.21 -8.07 6.80
CA TRP A 128 9.16 -7.52 8.17
C TRP A 128 9.19 -6.00 8.22
N LYS A 129 9.84 -5.34 7.25
CA LYS A 129 9.82 -3.87 7.13
C LYS A 129 8.43 -3.40 6.70
N THR A 130 7.86 -4.01 5.68
CA THR A 130 6.52 -3.72 5.17
C THR A 130 5.46 -4.02 6.22
N ARG A 131 5.56 -5.14 6.93
CA ARG A 131 4.62 -5.55 7.98
C ARG A 131 4.57 -4.54 9.12
N ARG A 132 5.73 -4.09 9.62
CA ARG A 132 5.82 -3.03 10.63
C ARG A 132 5.21 -1.72 10.16
N MET A 133 5.38 -1.38 8.88
CA MET A 133 4.74 -0.18 8.33
C MET A 133 3.22 -0.35 8.21
N ALA A 134 2.75 -1.54 7.81
CA ALA A 134 1.34 -1.86 7.76
C ALA A 134 0.67 -1.78 9.15
N ASP A 135 1.38 -2.19 10.21
CA ASP A 135 0.92 -1.99 11.58
C ASP A 135 0.86 -0.51 11.96
N ALA A 136 1.89 0.26 11.59
CA ALA A 136 1.93 1.69 11.88
C ALA A 136 0.78 2.48 11.24
N VAL A 137 0.32 2.08 10.04
CA VAL A 137 -0.83 2.70 9.36
C VAL A 137 -2.14 1.96 9.61
N THR A 138 -2.15 0.94 10.48
CA THR A 138 -3.35 0.14 10.80
C THR A 138 -4.05 -0.36 9.53
N VAL A 139 -3.36 -1.14 8.68
CA VAL A 139 -3.98 -1.72 7.47
C VAL A 139 -5.26 -2.47 7.86
N ALA A 140 -6.39 -2.06 7.27
CA ALA A 140 -7.71 -2.57 7.58
C ALA A 140 -8.00 -3.88 6.85
N THR A 141 -7.64 -3.96 5.56
CA THR A 141 -7.86 -5.16 4.76
C THR A 141 -6.71 -5.42 3.80
N TRP A 142 -6.50 -6.70 3.49
CA TRP A 142 -5.64 -7.17 2.42
C TRP A 142 -6.52 -7.87 1.40
N ARG A 143 -6.53 -7.40 0.15
CA ARG A 143 -7.37 -7.96 -0.90
C ARG A 143 -6.56 -8.28 -2.15
N SER A 144 -6.82 -9.46 -2.70
CA SER A 144 -6.29 -9.79 -4.01
C SER A 144 -7.26 -9.36 -5.10
N VAL A 145 -6.71 -8.94 -6.23
CA VAL A 145 -7.45 -8.64 -7.46
C VAL A 145 -6.75 -9.30 -8.64
N GLN A 146 -7.50 -9.54 -9.71
CA GLN A 146 -6.90 -10.01 -10.95
C GLN A 146 -5.94 -8.97 -11.52
N ARG A 147 -4.92 -9.44 -12.25
CA ARG A 147 -3.83 -8.61 -12.79
C ARG A 147 -4.33 -7.46 -13.67
N GLU A 148 -5.43 -7.68 -14.40
CA GLU A 148 -6.11 -6.71 -15.25
C GLU A 148 -6.78 -5.56 -14.48
N HIS A 149 -7.08 -5.76 -13.19
CA HIS A 149 -7.62 -4.74 -12.28
C HIS A 149 -6.54 -4.09 -11.39
N ASN A 150 -5.27 -4.38 -11.66
CA ASN A 150 -4.11 -3.76 -11.02
C ASN A 150 -3.16 -3.18 -12.08
N THR A 151 -3.71 -2.75 -13.21
CA THR A 151 -2.93 -2.44 -14.41
C THR A 151 -2.02 -1.23 -14.18
N THR A 152 -2.47 -0.25 -13.40
CA THR A 152 -1.73 0.99 -13.15
C THR A 152 -0.46 0.76 -12.35
N ALA A 153 -0.53 0.04 -11.23
CA ALA A 153 0.64 -0.25 -10.42
C ALA A 153 1.69 -1.04 -11.21
N ARG A 154 1.24 -1.98 -12.05
CA ARG A 154 2.13 -2.72 -12.96
C ARG A 154 2.73 -1.86 -14.07
N THR A 155 1.97 -0.91 -14.58
CA THR A 155 2.43 0.03 -15.61
C THR A 155 3.50 0.96 -15.06
N LEU A 156 3.30 1.50 -13.86
CA LEU A 156 4.30 2.27 -13.13
C LEU A 156 5.58 1.46 -12.90
N ALA A 157 5.43 0.21 -12.44
CA ALA A 157 6.54 -0.72 -12.24
C ALA A 157 7.32 -0.95 -13.55
N ASN A 158 6.62 -1.16 -14.68
CA ASN A 158 7.25 -1.31 -15.99
C ASN A 158 7.94 -0.03 -16.47
N MET A 159 7.31 1.13 -16.27
CA MET A 159 7.90 2.40 -16.69
C MET A 159 9.20 2.67 -15.95
N VAL A 160 9.23 2.58 -14.61
CA VAL A 160 10.48 2.81 -13.85
C VAL A 160 11.58 1.80 -14.17
N ARG A 161 11.19 0.56 -14.53
CA ARG A 161 12.13 -0.44 -15.02
C ARG A 161 12.72 -0.04 -16.37
N THR A 162 11.88 0.38 -17.32
CA THR A 162 12.31 0.77 -18.68
C THR A 162 13.13 2.06 -18.68
N THR A 163 12.73 3.06 -17.88
CA THR A 163 13.44 4.33 -17.79
C THR A 163 14.64 4.28 -16.86
N GLN A 164 14.74 3.24 -16.02
CA GLN A 164 15.74 3.10 -14.95
C GLN A 164 15.77 4.30 -13.99
N GLN A 165 14.63 4.98 -13.86
CA GLN A 165 14.48 6.16 -13.02
C GLN A 165 13.26 6.01 -12.12
N PRO A 166 13.36 6.36 -10.83
CA PRO A 166 12.20 6.44 -9.97
C PRO A 166 11.25 7.53 -10.49
N MET A 167 9.96 7.36 -10.23
CA MET A 167 8.94 8.31 -10.65
C MET A 167 7.95 8.51 -9.52
N GLU A 168 7.48 9.75 -9.37
CA GLU A 168 6.46 10.12 -8.39
C GLU A 168 5.53 11.17 -8.96
N TRP A 169 4.28 11.08 -8.52
CA TRP A 169 3.23 12.02 -8.81
C TRP A 169 2.35 12.17 -7.57
N LEU A 170 1.96 13.40 -7.27
CA LEU A 170 1.07 13.76 -6.18
C LEU A 170 -0.11 14.57 -6.73
N ASP A 171 -1.27 14.47 -6.07
CA ASP A 171 -2.47 15.24 -6.43
C ASP A 171 -2.24 16.76 -6.45
N SER A 172 -1.36 17.28 -5.60
CA SER A 172 -0.96 18.69 -5.61
C SER A 172 -0.25 19.12 -6.91
N MET A 173 0.21 18.17 -7.72
CA MET A 173 0.84 18.40 -9.02
C MET A 173 -0.14 18.31 -10.18
N ALA A 174 -1.43 18.03 -9.93
CA ALA A 174 -2.43 17.74 -10.97
C ALA A 174 -2.52 18.80 -12.08
N ASN A 175 -2.30 20.08 -11.75
CA ASN A 175 -2.33 21.19 -12.70
C ASN A 175 -1.10 21.24 -13.63
N LYS A 176 -0.07 20.44 -13.35
CA LYS A 176 1.17 20.30 -14.14
C LYS A 176 1.23 18.93 -14.84
N ASP A 177 0.10 18.25 -14.93
CA ASP A 177 0.00 16.93 -15.53
C ASP A 177 0.14 17.03 -17.04
N GLY A 178 1.37 16.86 -17.53
CA GLY A 178 1.59 16.55 -18.93
C GLY A 178 0.88 15.25 -19.34
N GLY A 179 0.78 14.99 -20.64
CA GLY A 179 0.01 13.86 -21.19
C GLY A 179 0.33 12.49 -20.58
N ARG A 180 1.58 12.26 -20.17
CA ARG A 180 2.03 11.02 -19.50
C ARG A 180 1.23 10.73 -18.22
N TRP A 181 1.11 11.70 -17.32
CA TRP A 181 0.43 11.49 -16.04
C TRP A 181 -1.09 11.45 -16.22
N GLY A 182 -1.64 12.20 -17.18
CA GLY A 182 -3.06 12.11 -17.55
C GLY A 182 -3.49 10.68 -17.92
N ALA A 183 -2.71 10.00 -18.78
CA ALA A 183 -3.00 8.61 -19.17
C ALA A 183 -2.94 7.63 -17.97
N ILE A 184 -1.90 7.74 -17.13
CA ILE A 184 -1.74 6.87 -15.95
C ILE A 184 -2.87 7.11 -14.93
N ARG A 185 -3.29 8.37 -14.72
CA ARG A 185 -4.44 8.68 -13.86
C ARG A 185 -5.74 8.06 -14.36
N ASN A 186 -5.99 8.08 -15.67
CA ASN A 186 -7.19 7.45 -16.23
C ASN A 186 -7.21 5.94 -15.98
N MET A 187 -6.04 5.28 -16.03
CA MET A 187 -5.91 3.87 -15.66
C MET A 187 -6.16 3.67 -14.16
N ALA A 188 -5.57 4.52 -13.31
CA ALA A 188 -5.72 4.46 -11.86
C ALA A 188 -7.19 4.61 -11.45
N THR A 189 -7.90 5.56 -12.05
CA THR A 189 -9.34 5.76 -11.81
C THR A 189 -10.15 4.52 -12.17
N ARG A 190 -9.80 3.80 -13.24
CA ARG A 190 -10.48 2.55 -13.62
C ARG A 190 -10.22 1.42 -12.62
N ASP A 191 -8.96 1.21 -12.23
CA ASP A 191 -8.59 0.19 -11.24
C ASP A 191 -9.31 0.45 -9.90
N VAL A 192 -9.34 1.71 -9.46
CA VAL A 192 -10.01 2.13 -8.22
C VAL A 192 -11.53 1.99 -8.31
N ALA A 193 -12.13 2.43 -9.42
CA ALA A 193 -13.57 2.31 -9.63
C ALA A 193 -14.01 0.85 -9.60
N HIS A 194 -13.26 -0.04 -10.27
CA HIS A 194 -13.54 -1.48 -10.24
C HIS A 194 -13.50 -2.05 -8.83
N TRP A 195 -12.43 -1.77 -8.08
CA TRP A 195 -12.31 -2.22 -6.69
C TRP A 195 -13.44 -1.69 -5.81
N LEU A 196 -13.83 -0.42 -5.99
CA LEU A 196 -14.90 0.21 -5.21
C LEU A 196 -16.27 -0.41 -5.53
N THR A 197 -16.57 -0.67 -6.81
CA THR A 197 -17.78 -1.37 -7.23
C THR A 197 -17.87 -2.75 -6.59
N GLU A 198 -16.79 -3.53 -6.62
CA GLU A 198 -16.78 -4.83 -5.96
C GLU A 198 -16.92 -4.71 -4.44
N TRP A 199 -16.23 -3.75 -3.82
CA TRP A 199 -16.31 -3.50 -2.37
C TRP A 199 -17.73 -3.18 -1.91
N LEU A 200 -18.43 -2.34 -2.66
CA LEU A 200 -19.83 -1.99 -2.40
C LEU A 200 -20.76 -3.19 -2.63
N ALA A 201 -20.48 -4.04 -3.62
CA ALA A 201 -21.29 -5.22 -3.93
C ALA A 201 -21.13 -6.34 -2.90
N THR A 202 -19.92 -6.58 -2.38
CA THR A 202 -19.66 -7.68 -1.43
C THR A 202 -19.93 -7.31 0.03
N GLY A 203 -20.10 -6.02 0.34
CA GLY A 203 -20.02 -5.52 1.71
C GLY A 203 -18.61 -5.68 2.29
N ASN A 204 -18.37 -5.09 3.48
CA ASN A 204 -17.06 -5.11 4.15
C ASN A 204 -16.60 -6.56 4.43
N PRO A 205 -15.62 -7.12 3.70
CA PRO A 205 -15.38 -8.57 3.65
C PRO A 205 -14.59 -9.12 4.84
N GLN A 206 -14.55 -8.43 5.99
CA GLN A 206 -13.84 -8.93 7.18
C GLN A 206 -14.48 -10.18 7.84
N ARG A 207 -15.61 -10.72 7.35
CA ARG A 207 -16.18 -11.96 7.88
C ARG A 207 -15.62 -13.27 7.31
N ALA A 208 -14.75 -13.22 6.32
CA ALA A 208 -14.22 -14.43 5.69
C ALA A 208 -12.76 -14.69 6.09
N THR A 209 -12.48 -15.00 7.37
CA THR A 209 -11.35 -15.85 7.82
C THR A 209 -11.40 -16.15 9.33
N GLU A 210 -12.59 -16.40 9.87
CA GLU A 210 -12.76 -17.16 11.12
C GLU A 210 -13.54 -18.42 10.81
N THR A 211 -12.95 -19.35 10.05
CA THR A 211 -13.40 -20.75 10.06
C THR A 211 -12.31 -21.66 9.50
N VAL A 212 -12.02 -22.68 10.32
CA VAL A 212 -11.16 -23.87 10.18
C VAL A 212 -9.68 -23.69 10.49
#